data_AF-A0A0K2SYE3-F1
#
_entry.id   AF-A0A0K2SYE3-F1
#
_cell.length_a   1.000
_cell.length_b   1.000
_cell.length_c   1.000
_cell.angle_alpha   90.00
_cell.angle_beta   90.00
_cell.angle_gamma   90.00
#
_symmetry.space_group_name_H-M   'P 1'
#
loop_
_entity.id
_entity.type
_entity.pdbx_description
1 polymer ?
#
loop_
_entity_poly.entity_id
_entity_poly.type
_entity_poly.pdbx_seq_one_letter_code
_entity_poly.pdbx_strand_id
1 'polypeptide(L)'
;RLNMPHDDDQKCQNYYDDDDRNGSASHVMSRMLDHNTNPWQWSKCSQHYITRFLDANYGHCLLNKPKRNFLHSNLNQITKLLPGQHFDENKQCEFVFGPGSEICSYMPACTRLWCTTPSNGTSSEENGCRTQHMPWADGTPCGPNRWCMRSKCVDVSSTWNDTPVDGSWGAWQSWSDCSRSCGGGIRKAVRHCNDPDPKFGGSYCVGDRVRYESCNTKECDPWSDIVDFRTKQCQVFNGNNFDIEGVPKDVKWVPKYSGIKGTDRCKLYCRVEDSSAYYLLATSVEEGTPCAPDTFHMCVSGQCIPAGCDHILGS
;
A
#
# COMPACT_ATOMS: atom_id res chain seq x y z
N ARG A 1 1.08 -5.41 9.79
CA ARG A 1 0.54 -4.09 9.38
C ARG A 1 1.37 -3.60 8.21
N LEU A 2 0.75 -3.09 7.14
CA LEU A 2 1.43 -2.76 5.86
C LEU A 2 1.77 -1.26 5.71
N ASN A 3 1.60 -0.48 6.79
CA ASN A 3 1.98 0.94 6.88
C ASN A 3 1.39 1.86 5.80
N MET A 4 0.16 1.57 5.33
CA MET A 4 -0.58 2.46 4.45
C MET A 4 -1.26 3.58 5.26
N PRO A 5 -1.11 4.86 4.86
CA PRO A 5 -1.83 5.96 5.49
C PRO A 5 -3.33 5.92 5.13
N HIS A 6 -4.12 6.76 5.79
CA HIS A 6 -5.48 7.03 5.33
C HIS A 6 -5.44 7.80 4.02
N ASP A 7 -6.47 7.59 3.18
CA ASP A 7 -6.52 8.20 1.84
C ASP A 7 -6.57 9.73 1.87
N ASP A 8 -7.06 10.33 2.95
CA ASP A 8 -7.14 11.79 3.15
C ASP A 8 -5.90 12.39 3.87
N ASP A 9 -4.82 11.62 4.00
CA ASP A 9 -3.52 12.12 4.46
C ASP A 9 -2.92 13.06 3.40
N GLN A 10 -2.24 14.12 3.85
CA GLN A 10 -1.55 15.08 2.98
C GLN A 10 -0.61 14.38 1.97
N LYS A 11 -0.02 13.25 2.36
CA LYS A 11 0.88 12.46 1.50
C LYS A 11 0.18 11.76 0.34
N CYS A 12 -1.14 11.67 0.36
CA CYS A 12 -1.95 11.04 -0.69
C CYS A 12 -2.41 12.01 -1.78
N GLN A 13 -2.31 13.32 -1.58
CA GLN A 13 -2.85 14.33 -2.50
C GLN A 13 -2.33 14.21 -3.94
N ASN A 14 -1.08 13.78 -4.12
CA ASN A 14 -0.48 13.60 -5.44
C ASN A 14 -1.02 12.37 -6.21
N TYR A 15 -1.79 11.51 -5.55
CA TYR A 15 -2.35 10.29 -6.13
C TYR A 15 -3.87 10.37 -6.31
N TYR A 16 -4.48 11.52 -6.01
CA TYR A 16 -5.92 11.73 -6.19
C TYR A 16 -6.28 11.80 -7.67
N ASP A 17 -7.22 10.95 -8.05
CA ASP A 17 -7.94 11.07 -9.30
C ASP A 17 -8.99 12.18 -9.24
N ASP A 18 -9.60 12.49 -10.39
CA ASP A 18 -10.61 13.54 -10.48
C ASP A 18 -11.82 13.27 -9.57
N ASP A 19 -12.20 12.00 -9.40
CA ASP A 19 -13.28 11.57 -8.48
C ASP A 19 -12.90 11.79 -7.01
N ASP A 20 -11.63 11.55 -6.64
CA ASP A 20 -11.11 11.77 -5.29
C ASP A 20 -11.08 13.27 -4.96
N ARG A 21 -10.67 14.10 -5.93
CA ARG A 21 -10.61 15.57 -5.77
C ARG A 21 -11.98 16.20 -5.61
N ASN A 22 -12.98 15.64 -6.27
CA ASN A 22 -14.37 16.07 -6.15
C ASN A 22 -15.08 15.46 -4.92
N GLY A 23 -14.38 14.69 -4.07
CA GLY A 23 -14.92 14.06 -2.87
C GLY A 23 -16.05 13.06 -3.18
N SER A 24 -16.10 12.55 -4.40
CA SER A 24 -17.22 11.76 -4.93
C SER A 24 -17.05 10.26 -4.69
N ALA A 25 -15.83 9.80 -4.40
CA ALA A 25 -15.51 8.40 -4.11
C ALA A 25 -14.71 8.30 -2.80
N SER A 26 -15.12 7.36 -1.93
CA SER A 26 -14.37 6.94 -0.76
C SER A 26 -13.80 5.53 -1.02
N HIS A 27 -12.65 5.22 -0.43
CA HIS A 27 -11.98 3.93 -0.61
C HIS A 27 -11.81 3.21 0.73
N VAL A 28 -11.35 1.96 0.70
CA VAL A 28 -11.18 1.10 1.90
C VAL A 28 -10.29 1.74 2.97
N MET A 29 -9.32 2.59 2.60
CA MET A 29 -8.42 3.27 3.54
C MET A 29 -8.88 4.68 3.92
N SER A 30 -10.10 5.08 3.57
CA SER A 30 -10.70 6.32 4.07
C SER A 30 -10.82 6.30 5.61
N ARG A 31 -10.85 7.47 6.26
CA ARG A 31 -10.97 7.57 7.74
C ARG A 31 -12.28 6.98 8.25
N MET A 32 -13.33 7.06 7.44
CA MET A 32 -14.65 6.52 7.73
C MET A 32 -15.21 5.86 6.47
N LEU A 33 -15.93 4.76 6.66
CA LEU A 33 -16.62 4.07 5.59
C LEU A 33 -18.04 4.63 5.51
N ASP A 34 -18.41 5.09 4.32
CA ASP A 34 -19.65 5.82 4.10
C ASP A 34 -20.35 5.38 2.82
N HIS A 35 -21.39 6.12 2.45
CA HIS A 35 -22.17 5.86 1.26
C HIS A 35 -21.34 5.91 -0.05
N ASN A 36 -20.28 6.70 -0.10
CA ASN A 36 -19.41 6.85 -1.28
C ASN A 36 -18.34 5.76 -1.36
N THR A 37 -18.28 4.85 -0.37
CA THR A 37 -17.29 3.76 -0.34
C THR A 37 -17.68 2.56 -1.22
N ASN A 38 -18.76 2.67 -1.98
CA ASN A 38 -19.19 1.65 -2.93
C ASN A 38 -18.83 2.08 -4.37
N PRO A 39 -18.12 1.24 -5.15
CA PRO A 39 -17.65 -0.11 -4.82
C PRO A 39 -16.46 -0.11 -3.85
N TRP A 40 -16.37 -1.15 -3.02
CA TRP A 40 -15.29 -1.31 -2.05
C TRP A 40 -13.97 -1.60 -2.75
N GLN A 41 -13.19 -0.55 -3.01
CA GLN A 41 -11.92 -0.61 -3.72
C GLN A 41 -10.83 0.13 -2.93
N TRP A 42 -9.59 -0.21 -3.24
CA TRP A 42 -8.42 0.48 -2.71
C TRP A 42 -8.11 1.68 -3.60
N SER A 43 -7.75 2.81 -3.00
CA SER A 43 -7.36 4.01 -3.75
C SER A 43 -6.02 3.82 -4.48
N LYS A 44 -5.72 4.72 -5.42
CA LYS A 44 -4.37 4.81 -6.02
C LYS A 44 -3.29 5.14 -4.98
N CYS A 45 -3.62 5.92 -3.94
CA CYS A 45 -2.69 6.18 -2.85
C CYS A 45 -2.34 4.87 -2.10
N SER A 46 -3.36 4.10 -1.73
CA SER A 46 -3.20 2.80 -1.08
C SER A 46 -2.36 1.86 -1.94
N GLN A 47 -2.67 1.78 -3.24
CA GLN A 47 -1.89 1.00 -4.22
C GLN A 47 -0.42 1.44 -4.26
N HIS A 48 -0.13 2.74 -4.28
CA HIS A 48 1.22 3.26 -4.28
C HIS A 48 2.00 2.83 -3.03
N TYR A 49 1.43 3.04 -1.84
CA TYR A 49 2.13 2.75 -0.58
C TYR A 49 2.36 1.27 -0.35
N ILE A 50 1.39 0.40 -0.68
CA ILE A 50 1.62 -1.05 -0.57
C ILE A 50 2.67 -1.53 -1.56
N THR A 51 2.63 -1.03 -2.80
CA THR A 51 3.60 -1.40 -3.83
C THR A 51 5.00 -1.02 -3.39
N ARG A 52 5.21 0.23 -2.95
CA ARG A 52 6.50 0.69 -2.43
C ARG A 52 6.98 -0.14 -1.23
N PHE A 53 6.08 -0.48 -0.31
CA PHE A 53 6.41 -1.30 0.86
C PHE A 53 6.94 -2.69 0.46
N LEU A 54 6.29 -3.32 -0.53
CA LEU A 54 6.69 -4.64 -1.04
C LEU A 54 7.97 -4.57 -1.87
N ASP A 55 8.13 -3.57 -2.74
CA ASP A 55 9.36 -3.39 -3.54
C ASP A 55 10.59 -3.08 -2.69
N ALA A 56 10.40 -2.40 -1.56
CA ALA A 56 11.44 -2.17 -0.56
C ALA A 56 11.70 -3.41 0.31
N ASN A 57 11.15 -4.57 -0.06
CA ASN A 57 11.31 -5.86 0.62
C ASN A 57 10.92 -5.85 2.11
N TYR A 58 10.08 -4.90 2.54
CA TYR A 58 9.58 -4.87 3.92
C TYR A 58 8.53 -5.98 4.18
N GLY A 59 8.02 -6.62 3.13
CA GLY A 59 7.06 -7.73 3.18
C GLY A 59 7.66 -9.14 3.16
N HIS A 60 8.97 -9.33 3.35
CA HIS A 60 9.63 -10.65 3.20
C HIS A 60 9.01 -11.78 4.04
N CYS A 61 8.43 -11.47 5.20
CA CYS A 61 7.76 -12.44 6.07
C CYS A 61 6.40 -12.94 5.52
N LEU A 62 5.92 -12.38 4.42
CA LEU A 62 4.70 -12.80 3.73
C LEU A 62 4.99 -13.82 2.62
N LEU A 63 6.27 -14.03 2.27
CA LEU A 63 6.68 -14.88 1.15
C LEU A 63 6.69 -16.37 1.49
N ASN A 64 6.81 -16.73 2.78
CA ASN A 64 6.80 -18.13 3.18
C ASN A 64 5.38 -18.67 3.30
N LYS A 65 5.16 -19.88 2.76
CA LYS A 65 3.89 -20.58 2.95
C LYS A 65 3.67 -20.89 4.44
N PRO A 66 2.43 -20.83 4.94
CA PRO A 66 2.13 -21.19 6.33
C PRO A 66 2.42 -22.67 6.57
N LYS A 67 3.08 -22.99 7.68
CA LYS A 67 3.45 -24.39 8.05
C LYS A 67 2.26 -25.29 8.30
N ARG A 68 1.15 -24.71 8.77
CA ARG A 68 -0.12 -25.40 9.01
C ARG A 68 -1.22 -24.60 8.37
N ASN A 69 -2.05 -25.29 7.60
CA ASN A 69 -3.22 -24.70 7.01
C ASN A 69 -4.43 -25.04 7.90
N PHE A 70 -4.72 -24.19 8.89
CA PHE A 70 -5.91 -24.30 9.74
C PHE A 70 -7.21 -24.09 8.96
N LEU A 71 -7.11 -23.61 7.72
CA LEU A 71 -8.23 -23.54 6.82
C LEU A 71 -8.51 -24.98 6.30
N HIS A 72 -7.51 -25.72 5.80
CA HIS A 72 -7.70 -27.00 5.10
C HIS A 72 -8.28 -28.19 5.91
N SER A 73 -8.32 -28.19 7.24
CA SER A 73 -8.79 -29.36 8.01
C SER A 73 -10.30 -29.65 7.88
N ASN A 74 -11.11 -28.72 7.33
CA ASN A 74 -12.54 -28.92 7.01
C ASN A 74 -12.94 -28.35 5.62
N LEU A 75 -11.98 -27.94 4.78
CA LEU A 75 -12.24 -26.97 3.70
C LEU A 75 -12.41 -27.53 2.30
N ASN A 76 -12.25 -28.83 2.03
CA ASN A 76 -12.62 -29.38 0.72
C ASN A 76 -14.12 -29.20 0.40
N GLN A 77 -14.93 -28.86 1.41
CA GLN A 77 -16.36 -28.55 1.30
C GLN A 77 -16.67 -27.04 1.44
N ILE A 78 -15.91 -26.30 2.26
CA ILE A 78 -16.14 -24.86 2.54
C ILE A 78 -15.49 -23.95 1.45
N THR A 79 -14.46 -24.38 0.71
CA THR A 79 -13.80 -23.52 -0.31
C THR A 79 -14.63 -23.35 -1.57
N LYS A 80 -15.66 -24.16 -1.77
CA LYS A 80 -16.55 -24.06 -2.92
C LYS A 80 -17.69 -23.07 -2.72
N LEU A 81 -18.00 -22.72 -1.48
CA LEU A 81 -19.14 -21.88 -1.16
C LEU A 81 -18.68 -20.46 -0.86
N LEU A 82 -19.42 -19.50 -1.41
CA LEU A 82 -19.20 -18.09 -1.14
C LEU A 82 -19.70 -17.73 0.28
N PRO A 83 -19.17 -16.68 0.93
CA PRO A 83 -19.54 -16.34 2.29
C PRO A 83 -21.05 -16.15 2.50
N GLY A 84 -21.75 -15.55 1.53
CA GLY A 84 -23.19 -15.34 1.56
C GLY A 84 -24.04 -16.61 1.41
N GLN A 85 -23.43 -17.74 1.04
CA GLN A 85 -24.07 -19.06 1.07
C GLN A 85 -23.96 -19.72 2.44
N HIS A 86 -23.00 -19.30 3.26
CA HIS A 86 -22.84 -19.74 4.65
C HIS A 86 -23.63 -18.88 5.63
N PHE A 87 -23.73 -17.59 5.31
CA PHE A 87 -24.35 -16.58 6.15
C PHE A 87 -25.38 -15.84 5.31
N ASP A 88 -26.66 -16.13 5.55
CA ASP A 88 -27.76 -15.40 4.93
C ASP A 88 -27.79 -13.92 5.36
N GLU A 89 -28.68 -13.16 4.74
CA GLU A 89 -28.82 -11.71 4.95
C GLU A 89 -29.14 -11.33 6.41
N ASN A 90 -29.92 -12.14 7.11
CA ASN A 90 -30.24 -11.91 8.52
C ASN A 90 -29.04 -12.20 9.41
N LYS A 91 -28.31 -13.30 9.14
CA LYS A 91 -27.12 -13.63 9.92
C LYS A 91 -26.03 -12.57 9.76
N GLN A 92 -25.91 -11.99 8.57
CA GLN A 92 -25.05 -10.85 8.33
C GLN A 92 -25.49 -9.62 9.13
N CYS A 93 -26.79 -9.33 9.21
CA CYS A 93 -27.31 -8.26 10.06
C CYS A 93 -26.98 -8.49 11.54
N GLU A 94 -27.08 -9.73 12.03
CA GLU A 94 -26.70 -10.05 13.40
C GLU A 94 -25.22 -9.81 13.71
N PHE A 95 -24.32 -10.06 12.75
CA PHE A 95 -22.89 -9.78 12.94
C PHE A 95 -22.59 -8.29 13.08
N VAL A 96 -23.38 -7.43 12.45
CA VAL A 96 -23.15 -5.98 12.45
C VAL A 96 -23.88 -5.29 13.60
N PHE A 97 -25.14 -5.65 13.85
CA PHE A 97 -26.03 -4.94 14.77
C PHE A 97 -26.45 -5.76 16.00
N GLY A 98 -26.02 -7.02 16.08
CA GLY A 98 -26.27 -7.92 17.21
C GLY A 98 -27.46 -8.87 17.01
N PRO A 99 -27.62 -9.85 17.91
CA PRO A 99 -28.63 -10.92 17.77
C PRO A 99 -30.05 -10.39 17.57
N GLY A 100 -30.82 -11.02 16.69
CA GLY A 100 -32.19 -10.61 16.36
C GLY A 100 -32.29 -9.46 15.35
N SER A 101 -31.17 -8.93 14.84
CA SER A 101 -31.20 -7.94 13.75
C SER A 101 -31.52 -8.62 12.43
N GLU A 102 -32.58 -8.18 11.76
CA GLU A 102 -33.03 -8.70 10.46
C GLU A 102 -32.81 -7.71 9.32
N ILE A 103 -32.78 -8.22 8.09
CA ILE A 103 -32.66 -7.42 6.87
C ILE A 103 -33.90 -6.56 6.64
N CYS A 104 -33.70 -5.36 6.10
CA CYS A 104 -34.79 -4.50 5.66
C CYS A 104 -35.21 -4.83 4.22
N SER A 105 -36.42 -5.37 4.08
CA SER A 105 -36.99 -5.90 2.84
C SER A 105 -37.17 -4.86 1.72
N TYR A 106 -37.42 -3.60 2.08
CA TYR A 106 -37.65 -2.51 1.13
C TYR A 106 -36.36 -1.84 0.62
N MET A 107 -35.21 -2.19 1.18
CA MET A 107 -33.93 -1.58 0.80
C MET A 107 -33.27 -2.36 -0.36
N PRO A 108 -32.48 -1.69 -1.23
CA PRO A 108 -31.83 -2.35 -2.36
C PRO A 108 -30.86 -3.45 -1.92
N ALA A 109 -31.05 -4.67 -2.44
CA ALA A 109 -30.17 -5.80 -2.17
C ALA A 109 -28.74 -5.60 -2.71
N CYS A 110 -27.78 -6.35 -2.16
CA CYS A 110 -26.37 -6.44 -2.54
C CYS A 110 -25.49 -5.20 -2.35
N THR A 111 -26.04 -4.00 -2.53
CA THR A 111 -25.24 -2.77 -2.51
C THR A 111 -24.84 -2.35 -1.10
N ARG A 112 -25.77 -2.45 -0.14
CA ARG A 112 -25.59 -2.11 1.26
C ARG A 112 -26.47 -2.97 2.14
N LEU A 113 -25.90 -3.45 3.24
CA LEU A 113 -26.62 -4.21 4.24
C LEU A 113 -27.37 -3.24 5.15
N TRP A 114 -28.68 -3.19 4.97
CA TRP A 114 -29.59 -2.37 5.78
C TRP A 114 -30.37 -3.29 6.72
N CYS A 115 -30.20 -3.05 8.01
CA CYS A 115 -30.72 -3.92 9.04
C CYS A 115 -31.60 -3.15 10.01
N THR A 116 -32.59 -3.84 10.53
CA THR A 116 -33.32 -3.43 11.73
C THR A 116 -32.38 -3.44 12.94
N THR A 117 -32.69 -2.62 13.94
CA THR A 117 -32.06 -2.72 15.26
C THR A 117 -33.08 -3.25 16.27
N PRO A 118 -32.76 -4.29 17.06
CA PRO A 118 -33.67 -4.81 18.07
C PRO A 118 -34.00 -3.73 19.11
N SER A 119 -35.28 -3.53 19.41
CA SER A 119 -35.73 -2.70 20.52
C SER A 119 -36.59 -3.58 21.43
N ASN A 120 -36.20 -3.74 22.70
CA ASN A 120 -36.87 -4.63 23.66
C ASN A 120 -37.04 -6.09 23.19
N GLY A 121 -36.11 -6.60 22.38
CA GLY A 121 -36.12 -7.99 21.90
C GLY A 121 -37.03 -8.25 20.69
N THR A 122 -37.70 -7.22 20.16
CA THR A 122 -38.39 -7.29 18.86
C THR A 122 -37.67 -6.41 17.85
N SER A 123 -37.22 -7.03 16.75
CA SER A 123 -36.80 -6.34 15.53
C SER A 123 -38.05 -6.04 14.72
N SER A 124 -38.23 -4.77 14.34
CA SER A 124 -39.30 -4.36 13.45
C SER A 124 -38.77 -3.27 12.52
N GLU A 125 -39.11 -3.37 11.25
CA GLU A 125 -38.84 -2.33 10.25
C GLU A 125 -39.45 -0.97 10.63
N GLU A 126 -40.48 -0.96 11.50
CA GLU A 126 -41.11 0.25 12.03
C GLU A 126 -40.14 1.12 12.85
N ASN A 127 -39.12 0.52 13.46
CA ASN A 127 -38.09 1.23 14.22
C ASN A 127 -36.99 1.85 13.32
N GLY A 128 -37.13 1.70 12.01
CA GLY A 128 -36.21 2.20 11.01
C GLY A 128 -35.01 1.28 10.76
N CYS A 129 -34.32 1.53 9.65
CA CYS A 129 -33.20 0.72 9.19
C CYS A 129 -31.88 1.47 9.33
N ARG A 130 -30.83 0.74 9.71
CA ARG A 130 -29.46 1.25 9.86
C ARG A 130 -28.50 0.46 8.98
N THR A 131 -27.39 1.09 8.62
CA THR A 131 -26.33 0.45 7.82
C THR A 131 -24.96 0.91 8.29
N GLN A 132 -23.96 0.07 8.10
CA GLN A 132 -22.53 0.40 8.21
C GLN A 132 -21.88 0.50 6.81
N HIS A 133 -22.69 0.68 5.77
CA HIS A 133 -22.27 0.86 4.36
C HIS A 133 -21.51 -0.33 3.73
N MET A 134 -21.45 -1.47 4.42
CA MET A 134 -20.93 -2.73 3.89
C MET A 134 -21.92 -3.35 2.89
N PRO A 135 -21.44 -3.95 1.78
CA PRO A 135 -22.30 -4.67 0.85
C PRO A 135 -22.76 -5.99 1.47
N TRP A 136 -23.72 -6.65 0.83
CA TRP A 136 -24.06 -8.02 1.22
C TRP A 136 -22.90 -8.94 0.80
N ALA A 137 -22.68 -10.00 1.55
CA ALA A 137 -21.67 -10.98 1.22
C ALA A 137 -21.90 -11.60 -0.17
N ASP A 138 -20.83 -11.84 -0.91
CA ASP A 138 -20.91 -12.55 -2.18
C ASP A 138 -21.54 -13.93 -1.95
N GLY A 139 -22.48 -14.32 -2.82
CA GLY A 139 -23.26 -15.54 -2.72
C GLY A 139 -24.59 -15.42 -1.97
N THR A 140 -24.89 -14.28 -1.34
CA THR A 140 -26.19 -14.10 -0.64
C THR A 140 -27.33 -14.04 -1.65
N PRO A 141 -28.42 -14.80 -1.47
CA PRO A 141 -29.58 -14.73 -2.36
C PRO A 141 -30.16 -13.31 -2.43
N CYS A 142 -30.45 -12.86 -3.64
CA CYS A 142 -31.07 -11.55 -3.89
C CYS A 142 -32.30 -11.64 -4.80
N GLY A 143 -32.73 -12.86 -5.11
CA GLY A 143 -33.90 -13.16 -5.92
C GLY A 143 -33.88 -14.61 -6.44
N PRO A 144 -34.91 -15.03 -7.18
CA PRO A 144 -34.96 -16.37 -7.77
C PRO A 144 -33.76 -16.61 -8.70
N ASN A 145 -32.96 -17.66 -8.43
CA ASN A 145 -31.74 -18.00 -9.18
C ASN A 145 -30.72 -16.85 -9.31
N ARG A 146 -30.72 -15.91 -8.34
CA ARG A 146 -29.82 -14.76 -8.32
C ARG A 146 -29.18 -14.59 -6.94
N TRP A 147 -27.95 -14.11 -6.94
CA TRP A 147 -27.19 -13.85 -5.72
C TRP A 147 -26.33 -12.59 -5.86
N CYS A 148 -25.83 -12.10 -4.73
CA CYS A 148 -24.93 -10.97 -4.70
C CYS A 148 -23.53 -11.39 -5.16
N MET A 149 -22.92 -10.60 -6.04
CA MET A 149 -21.53 -10.74 -6.45
C MET A 149 -20.98 -9.34 -6.73
N ARG A 150 -19.89 -8.95 -6.06
CA ARG A 150 -19.26 -7.63 -6.20
C ARG A 150 -20.29 -6.49 -6.08
N SER A 151 -21.10 -6.55 -5.03
CA SER A 151 -22.17 -5.59 -4.71
C SER A 151 -23.32 -5.51 -5.74
N LYS A 152 -23.44 -6.45 -6.67
CA LYS A 152 -24.52 -6.51 -7.67
C LYS A 152 -25.32 -7.81 -7.55
N CYS A 153 -26.63 -7.73 -7.75
CA CYS A 153 -27.48 -8.91 -7.85
C CYS A 153 -27.38 -9.51 -9.26
N VAL A 154 -26.76 -10.67 -9.40
CA VAL A 154 -26.46 -11.32 -10.70
C VAL A 154 -27.03 -12.73 -10.76
N ASP A 155 -27.24 -13.24 -11.97
CA ASP A 155 -27.71 -14.61 -12.18
C ASP A 155 -26.64 -15.62 -11.76
N VAL A 156 -27.04 -16.67 -11.03
CA VAL A 156 -26.10 -17.68 -10.51
C VAL A 156 -25.32 -18.35 -11.64
N SER A 157 -25.94 -18.56 -12.82
CA SER A 157 -25.26 -19.13 -13.99
C SER A 157 -24.17 -18.23 -14.58
N SER A 158 -24.28 -16.90 -14.41
CA SER A 158 -23.32 -15.93 -14.96
C SER A 158 -22.03 -15.82 -14.14
N THR A 159 -22.04 -16.29 -12.89
CA THR A 159 -20.93 -16.16 -11.93
C THR A 159 -19.94 -17.31 -11.92
N TRP A 160 -20.29 -18.46 -12.50
CA TRP A 160 -19.44 -19.66 -12.52
C TRP A 160 -18.64 -19.84 -13.81
N ASN A 161 -18.77 -18.91 -14.75
CA ASN A 161 -18.12 -19.04 -16.06
C ASN A 161 -16.71 -18.43 -16.12
N ASP A 162 -16.24 -17.87 -15.02
CA ASP A 162 -15.00 -17.14 -14.93
C ASP A 162 -13.91 -18.04 -14.31
N THR A 163 -13.14 -18.72 -15.15
CA THR A 163 -11.98 -19.49 -14.69
C THR A 163 -10.93 -18.53 -14.13
N PRO A 164 -10.40 -18.77 -12.90
CA PRO A 164 -9.31 -17.95 -12.37
C PRO A 164 -8.16 -17.89 -13.35
N VAL A 165 -7.73 -16.68 -13.68
CA VAL A 165 -6.54 -16.45 -14.51
C VAL A 165 -5.47 -15.91 -13.58
N ASP A 166 -4.47 -16.74 -13.28
CA ASP A 166 -3.30 -16.29 -12.53
C ASP A 166 -2.52 -15.28 -13.37
N GLY A 167 -2.02 -14.23 -12.70
CA GLY A 167 -1.22 -13.21 -13.35
C GLY A 167 0.18 -13.72 -13.67
N SER A 168 0.75 -13.23 -14.77
CA SER A 168 2.16 -13.44 -15.10
C SER A 168 2.88 -12.13 -15.40
N TRP A 169 4.17 -12.13 -15.10
CA TRP A 169 5.03 -10.96 -15.24
C TRP A 169 5.21 -10.62 -16.71
N GLY A 170 4.87 -9.40 -17.09
CA GLY A 170 5.27 -8.83 -18.37
C GLY A 170 6.78 -8.61 -18.46
N ALA A 171 7.21 -8.17 -19.64
CA ALA A 171 8.60 -7.83 -19.88
C ALA A 171 9.09 -6.71 -18.94
N TRP A 172 10.39 -6.75 -18.61
CA TRP A 172 11.05 -5.63 -17.94
C TRP A 172 11.02 -4.39 -18.83
N GLN A 173 10.58 -3.28 -18.27
CA GLN A 173 10.77 -1.98 -18.90
C GLN A 173 12.26 -1.66 -19.01
N SER A 174 12.58 -0.72 -19.90
CA SER A 174 13.91 -0.13 -19.99
C SER A 174 14.36 0.41 -18.64
N TRP A 175 15.67 0.37 -18.42
CA TRP A 175 16.28 0.97 -17.24
C TRP A 175 15.98 2.47 -17.19
N SER A 176 15.74 2.99 -15.99
CA SER A 176 15.70 4.42 -15.73
C SER A 176 17.06 5.07 -16.01
N ASP A 177 17.07 6.40 -16.04
CA ASP A 177 18.32 7.14 -15.92
C ASP A 177 19.03 6.79 -14.61
N CYS A 178 20.36 6.93 -14.65
CA CYS A 178 21.20 6.71 -13.49
C CYS A 178 21.00 7.83 -12.48
N SER A 179 20.84 7.50 -11.20
CA SER A 179 20.66 8.49 -10.14
C SER A 179 21.84 9.46 -9.97
N ARG A 180 23.03 9.05 -10.41
CA ARG A 180 24.27 9.84 -10.31
C ARG A 180 25.05 9.76 -11.62
N SER A 181 25.78 10.81 -11.95
CA SER A 181 26.69 10.86 -13.11
C SER A 181 28.08 10.28 -12.82
N CYS A 182 28.44 10.10 -11.54
CA CYS A 182 29.72 9.59 -11.07
C CYS A 182 29.62 9.03 -9.64
N GLY A 183 30.66 8.35 -9.19
CA GLY A 183 30.87 7.82 -7.84
C GLY A 183 29.87 6.76 -7.43
N GLY A 184 29.30 6.04 -8.41
CA GLY A 184 28.32 4.98 -8.16
C GLY A 184 26.89 5.48 -8.02
N GLY A 185 26.13 5.46 -9.12
CA GLY A 185 24.68 5.65 -9.13
C GLY A 185 23.93 4.34 -9.27
N ILE A 186 22.61 4.43 -9.15
CA ILE A 186 21.69 3.29 -9.29
C ILE A 186 20.65 3.63 -10.35
N ARG A 187 20.37 2.66 -11.22
CA ARG A 187 19.23 2.69 -12.13
C ARG A 187 18.29 1.54 -11.81
N LYS A 188 17.01 1.71 -12.11
CA LYS A 188 15.98 0.70 -11.84
C LYS A 188 15.21 0.33 -13.10
N ALA A 189 14.78 -0.91 -13.17
CA ALA A 189 13.84 -1.40 -14.16
C ALA A 189 12.63 -1.97 -13.44
N VAL A 190 11.45 -1.78 -14.03
CA VAL A 190 10.17 -2.18 -13.46
C VAL A 190 9.46 -3.10 -14.43
N ARG A 191 8.70 -4.08 -13.92
CA ARG A 191 7.73 -4.86 -14.71
C ARG A 191 6.37 -4.83 -14.05
N HIS A 192 5.34 -5.17 -14.80
CA HIS A 192 3.97 -5.24 -14.33
C HIS A 192 3.44 -6.67 -14.42
N CYS A 193 2.49 -7.00 -13.56
CA CYS A 193 1.82 -8.30 -13.55
C CYS A 193 0.62 -8.25 -14.50
N ASN A 194 0.91 -8.23 -15.81
CA ASN A 194 -0.07 -7.93 -16.86
C ASN A 194 0.06 -8.81 -18.11
N ASP A 195 0.81 -9.91 -18.05
CA ASP A 195 1.00 -10.82 -19.18
C ASP A 195 0.73 -12.28 -18.80
N PRO A 196 -0.53 -12.65 -18.46
CA PRO A 196 -1.74 -11.81 -18.42
C PRO A 196 -1.95 -11.13 -17.06
N ASP A 197 -2.87 -10.16 -16.99
CA ASP A 197 -3.37 -9.63 -15.71
C ASP A 197 -4.13 -10.71 -14.93
N PRO A 198 -4.01 -10.75 -13.58
CA PRO A 198 -4.79 -11.65 -12.75
C PRO A 198 -6.28 -11.32 -12.83
N LYS A 199 -7.12 -12.32 -13.10
CA LYS A 199 -8.58 -12.15 -13.19
C LYS A 199 -9.30 -13.21 -12.40
N PHE A 200 -10.52 -12.88 -11.99
CA PHE A 200 -11.48 -13.83 -11.43
C PHE A 200 -10.95 -14.60 -10.20
N GLY A 201 -10.24 -13.90 -9.31
CA GLY A 201 -9.64 -14.51 -8.12
C GLY A 201 -8.34 -15.27 -8.40
N GLY A 202 -7.78 -15.16 -9.61
CA GLY A 202 -6.44 -15.62 -9.91
C GLY A 202 -5.37 -14.90 -9.08
N SER A 203 -4.26 -15.60 -8.87
CA SER A 203 -3.14 -15.19 -8.04
C SER A 203 -2.39 -14.02 -8.67
N TYR A 204 -1.96 -13.07 -7.84
CA TYR A 204 -0.99 -12.07 -8.28
C TYR A 204 0.39 -12.69 -8.53
N CYS A 205 1.20 -12.05 -9.37
CA CYS A 205 2.52 -12.52 -9.74
C CYS A 205 3.45 -12.62 -8.52
N VAL A 206 4.22 -13.70 -8.46
CA VAL A 206 5.22 -13.95 -7.42
C VAL A 206 6.62 -13.60 -7.95
N GLY A 207 7.42 -12.91 -7.15
CA GLY A 207 8.79 -12.51 -7.47
C GLY A 207 8.97 -10.99 -7.56
N ASP A 208 10.15 -10.56 -7.99
CA ASP A 208 10.51 -9.14 -7.92
C ASP A 208 9.84 -8.32 -9.01
N ARG A 209 9.16 -7.25 -8.63
CA ARG A 209 8.53 -6.28 -9.55
C ARG A 209 9.51 -5.21 -10.03
N VAL A 210 10.56 -4.97 -9.25
CA VAL A 210 11.59 -3.95 -9.48
C VAL A 210 12.95 -4.61 -9.35
N ARG A 211 13.88 -4.25 -10.23
CA ARG A 211 15.29 -4.63 -10.13
C ARG A 211 16.18 -3.40 -10.24
N TYR A 212 17.37 -3.49 -9.67
CA TYR A 212 18.33 -2.40 -9.57
C TYR A 212 19.68 -2.82 -10.13
N GLU A 213 20.43 -1.84 -10.64
CA GLU A 213 21.77 -2.04 -11.20
C GLU A 213 22.64 -0.81 -10.90
N SER A 214 23.92 -1.05 -10.61
CA SER A 214 24.93 -0.01 -10.50
C SER A 214 25.24 0.62 -11.86
N CYS A 215 25.35 1.94 -11.91
CA CYS A 215 25.70 2.70 -13.10
C CYS A 215 26.64 3.85 -12.74
N ASN A 216 27.37 4.37 -13.73
CA ASN A 216 28.28 5.51 -13.55
C ASN A 216 29.24 5.34 -12.35
N THR A 217 29.88 4.17 -12.28
CA THR A 217 30.77 3.76 -11.17
C THR A 217 32.13 4.45 -11.14
N LYS A 218 32.45 5.25 -12.17
CA LYS A 218 33.69 6.03 -12.18
C LYS A 218 33.64 7.09 -11.08
N GLU A 219 34.72 7.23 -10.31
CA GLU A 219 34.83 8.24 -9.27
C GLU A 219 34.51 9.65 -9.78
N CYS A 220 33.94 10.46 -8.90
CA CYS A 220 33.68 11.87 -9.18
C CYS A 220 34.99 12.67 -9.20
N ASP A 221 35.01 13.76 -9.97
CA ASP A 221 36.15 14.69 -9.95
C ASP A 221 36.14 15.45 -8.61
N PRO A 222 37.21 15.37 -7.80
CA PRO A 222 37.30 16.07 -6.52
C PRO A 222 37.09 17.58 -6.61
N TRP A 223 37.34 18.19 -7.78
CA TRP A 223 37.20 19.62 -8.00
C TRP A 223 35.78 20.05 -8.38
N SER A 224 34.99 19.17 -9.02
CA SER A 224 33.59 19.45 -9.37
C SER A 224 32.59 19.00 -8.30
N ASP A 225 32.92 17.95 -7.53
CA ASP A 225 32.00 17.30 -6.60
C ASP A 225 32.51 17.34 -5.16
N ILE A 226 32.75 18.56 -4.67
CA ILE A 226 33.22 18.83 -3.31
C ILE A 226 32.17 18.46 -2.25
N VAL A 227 30.88 18.57 -2.60
CA VAL A 227 29.77 18.33 -1.67
C VAL A 227 29.26 16.90 -1.84
N ASP A 228 29.30 16.13 -0.74
CA ASP A 228 28.77 14.77 -0.67
C ASP A 228 27.29 14.71 -1.10
N PHE A 229 26.91 13.60 -1.74
CA PHE A 229 25.59 13.43 -2.34
C PHE A 229 24.46 13.50 -1.32
N ARG A 230 24.65 12.97 -0.10
CA ARG A 230 23.65 13.09 0.97
C ARG A 230 23.59 14.51 1.52
N THR A 231 24.72 15.22 1.53
CA THR A 231 24.78 16.62 1.93
C THR A 231 23.95 17.49 0.99
N LYS A 232 24.07 17.29 -0.33
CA LYS A 232 23.22 17.97 -1.34
C LYS A 232 21.72 17.78 -1.02
N GLN A 233 21.30 16.58 -0.64
CA GLN A 233 19.90 16.29 -0.28
C GLN A 233 19.42 17.02 0.98
N CYS A 234 20.23 17.15 2.04
CA CYS A 234 19.85 17.97 3.20
C CYS A 234 19.77 19.47 2.83
N GLN A 235 20.71 19.95 2.01
CA GLN A 235 20.80 21.36 1.63
C GLN A 235 19.61 21.85 0.80
N VAL A 236 18.87 20.96 0.13
CA VAL A 236 17.59 21.29 -0.54
C VAL A 236 16.60 21.96 0.42
N PHE A 237 16.68 21.67 1.72
CA PHE A 237 15.80 22.22 2.74
C PHE A 237 16.36 23.46 3.44
N ASN A 238 17.53 23.97 3.05
CA ASN A 238 18.11 25.16 3.68
C ASN A 238 17.15 26.36 3.58
N GLY A 239 17.06 27.14 4.66
CA GLY A 239 16.10 28.25 4.77
C GLY A 239 14.65 27.82 5.05
N ASN A 240 14.37 26.52 5.14
CA ASN A 240 13.09 26.00 5.59
C ASN A 240 13.24 25.37 6.98
N ASN A 241 12.71 26.04 8.00
CA ASN A 241 12.75 25.57 9.39
C ASN A 241 11.54 24.70 9.76
N PHE A 242 10.59 24.49 8.84
CA PHE A 242 9.36 23.72 9.04
C PHE A 242 8.54 24.17 10.27
N ASP A 243 8.64 25.45 10.63
CA ASP A 243 8.00 26.03 11.83
C ASP A 243 8.37 25.30 13.15
N ILE A 244 9.56 24.69 13.19
CA ILE A 244 10.07 24.02 14.39
C ILE A 244 10.53 25.07 15.40
N GLU A 245 9.98 25.01 16.61
CA GLU A 245 10.34 25.91 17.71
C GLU A 245 11.84 25.80 18.05
N GLY A 246 12.53 26.94 18.10
CA GLY A 246 13.97 27.02 18.38
C GLY A 246 14.88 26.80 17.16
N VAL A 247 14.35 26.55 15.97
CA VAL A 247 15.14 26.45 14.73
C VAL A 247 15.11 27.79 13.96
N PRO A 248 16.27 28.41 13.68
CA PRO A 248 16.34 29.67 12.93
C PRO A 248 15.70 29.59 11.55
N LYS A 249 15.14 30.69 11.05
CA LYS A 249 14.54 30.74 9.70
C LYS A 249 15.59 30.55 8.60
N ASP A 250 16.81 30.99 8.82
CA ASP A 250 17.97 30.82 7.94
C ASP A 250 18.74 29.51 8.22
N VAL A 251 18.02 28.46 8.65
CA VAL A 251 18.60 27.16 9.00
C VAL A 251 19.41 26.55 7.86
N LYS A 252 20.57 25.99 8.23
CA LYS A 252 21.39 25.12 7.39
C LYS A 252 21.32 23.69 7.89
N TRP A 253 20.92 22.80 6.99
CA TRP A 253 20.75 21.38 7.26
C TRP A 253 21.96 20.60 6.77
N VAL A 254 22.52 19.77 7.65
CA VAL A 254 23.65 18.88 7.35
C VAL A 254 23.29 17.43 7.70
N PRO A 255 23.87 16.42 7.02
CA PRO A 255 23.53 15.03 7.28
C PRO A 255 23.84 14.58 8.71
N LYS A 256 22.98 13.72 9.25
CA LYS A 256 23.17 13.06 10.54
C LYS A 256 23.35 11.55 10.34
N TYR A 257 24.55 11.06 10.68
CA TYR A 257 24.88 9.64 10.60
C TYR A 257 24.96 8.95 11.98
N SER A 258 25.50 9.64 12.99
CA SER A 258 25.73 9.07 14.33
C SER A 258 24.42 8.90 15.11
N GLY A 259 24.25 7.76 15.78
CA GLY A 259 23.04 7.46 16.57
C GLY A 259 21.83 7.00 15.75
N ILE A 260 21.95 6.86 14.43
CA ILE A 260 20.89 6.32 13.57
C ILE A 260 21.00 4.79 13.54
N LYS A 261 19.87 4.10 13.77
CA LYS A 261 19.80 2.64 13.70
C LYS A 261 20.19 2.15 12.31
N GLY A 262 20.83 0.98 12.22
CA GLY A 262 21.27 0.40 10.94
C GLY A 262 20.16 0.33 9.87
N THR A 263 18.94 -0.05 10.29
CA THR A 263 17.75 -0.13 9.43
C THR A 263 17.25 1.22 8.91
N ASP A 264 17.65 2.32 9.57
CA ASP A 264 17.19 3.68 9.27
C ASP A 264 18.27 4.49 8.54
N ARG A 265 19.43 3.90 8.23
CA ARG A 265 20.56 4.59 7.58
C ARG A 265 20.24 5.19 6.22
N CYS A 266 19.24 4.66 5.52
CA CYS A 266 18.80 5.17 4.23
C CYS A 266 17.60 6.11 4.31
N LYS A 267 17.25 6.58 5.50
CA LYS A 267 16.34 7.72 5.70
C LYS A 267 17.14 9.01 5.75
N LEU A 268 16.58 10.12 5.29
CA LEU A 268 17.27 11.41 5.30
C LEU A 268 17.12 12.09 6.66
N TYR A 269 17.98 11.73 7.61
CA TYR A 269 18.15 12.47 8.84
C TYR A 269 19.12 13.63 8.63
N CYS A 270 18.68 14.84 8.97
CA CYS A 270 19.49 16.04 8.94
C CYS A 270 19.48 16.71 10.32
N ARG A 271 20.55 17.40 10.64
CA ARG A 271 20.69 18.23 11.85
C ARG A 271 20.97 19.67 11.43
N VAL A 272 20.70 20.61 12.34
CA VAL A 272 21.15 21.98 12.15
C VAL A 272 22.68 22.01 12.29
N GLU A 273 23.36 22.77 11.44
CA GLU A 273 24.84 22.83 11.34
C GLU A 273 25.53 22.98 12.71
N ASP A 274 24.99 23.83 13.58
CA ASP A 274 25.53 24.13 14.91
C ASP A 274 24.71 23.53 16.08
N SER A 275 23.85 22.56 15.81
CA SER A 275 23.05 21.87 16.85
C SER A 275 23.24 20.36 16.84
N SER A 276 22.98 19.74 17.99
CA SER A 276 22.87 18.30 18.13
C SER A 276 21.47 17.77 17.80
N ALA A 277 20.46 18.67 17.76
CA ALA A 277 19.09 18.32 17.38
C ALA A 277 19.04 17.88 15.92
N TYR A 278 18.36 16.76 15.66
CA TYR A 278 18.24 16.17 14.33
C TYR A 278 16.80 15.73 14.07
N TYR A 279 16.43 15.76 12.79
CA TYR A 279 15.07 15.56 12.31
C TYR A 279 15.07 14.67 11.08
N LEU A 280 13.98 13.94 10.88
CA LEU A 280 13.76 13.13 9.68
C LEU A 280 13.14 14.04 8.61
N LEU A 281 13.93 14.49 7.64
CA LEU A 281 13.45 15.39 6.59
C LEU A 281 12.87 14.64 5.38
N ALA A 282 13.31 13.41 5.13
CA ALA A 282 12.70 12.54 4.13
C ALA A 282 12.75 11.05 4.54
N THR A 283 11.72 10.30 4.17
CA THR A 283 11.58 8.87 4.51
C THR A 283 12.55 7.95 3.78
N SER A 284 13.22 8.46 2.75
CA SER A 284 14.30 7.78 2.03
C SER A 284 15.25 8.83 1.45
N VAL A 285 16.54 8.51 1.40
CA VAL A 285 17.51 9.21 0.55
C VAL A 285 17.35 8.77 -0.91
N GLU A 286 17.95 9.53 -1.83
CA GLU A 286 18.02 9.16 -3.25
C GLU A 286 18.83 7.87 -3.45
N GLU A 287 18.46 7.09 -4.47
CA GLU A 287 19.11 5.82 -4.80
C GLU A 287 20.60 6.03 -5.12
N GLY A 288 21.48 5.16 -4.62
CA GLY A 288 22.93 5.30 -4.81
C GLY A 288 23.61 6.27 -3.84
N THR A 289 22.88 6.82 -2.87
CA THR A 289 23.49 7.56 -1.76
C THR A 289 24.27 6.60 -0.85
N PRO A 290 25.53 6.91 -0.48
CA PRO A 290 26.26 6.12 0.51
C PRO A 290 25.51 6.01 1.84
N CYS A 291 25.48 4.82 2.43
CA CYS A 291 24.79 4.58 3.70
C CYS A 291 25.44 5.31 4.89
N ALA A 292 26.76 5.47 4.83
CA ALA A 292 27.59 6.15 5.82
C ALA A 292 28.87 6.68 5.14
N PRO A 293 29.58 7.66 5.73
CA PRO A 293 30.76 8.28 5.12
C PRO A 293 31.88 7.30 4.79
N ASP A 294 32.10 6.29 5.64
CA ASP A 294 33.24 5.37 5.52
C ASP A 294 32.85 4.00 4.94
N THR A 295 31.83 3.98 4.07
CA THR A 295 31.32 2.72 3.49
C THR A 295 30.99 2.90 2.02
N PHE A 296 31.25 1.87 1.21
CA PHE A 296 30.77 1.81 -0.17
C PHE A 296 29.32 1.34 -0.29
N HIS A 297 28.71 0.87 0.80
CA HIS A 297 27.32 0.42 0.80
C HIS A 297 26.39 1.55 0.36
N MET A 298 25.44 1.23 -0.51
CA MET A 298 24.56 2.20 -1.14
C MET A 298 23.12 2.01 -0.69
N CYS A 299 22.40 3.11 -0.59
CA CYS A 299 20.97 3.11 -0.34
C CYS A 299 20.22 2.75 -1.61
N VAL A 300 19.47 1.64 -1.55
CA VAL A 300 18.60 1.15 -2.63
C VAL A 300 17.23 0.83 -2.04
N SER A 301 16.17 1.45 -2.55
CA SER A 301 14.79 1.28 -2.06
C SER A 301 14.64 1.48 -0.54
N GLY A 302 15.36 2.46 0.01
CA GLY A 302 15.35 2.75 1.46
C GLY A 302 16.08 1.71 2.33
N GLN A 303 16.79 0.75 1.73
CA GLN A 303 17.63 -0.23 2.41
C GLN A 303 19.11 0.01 2.12
N CYS A 304 19.97 -0.29 3.08
CA CYS A 304 21.42 -0.22 2.88
C CYS A 304 21.92 -1.54 2.29
N ILE A 305 22.31 -1.51 1.01
CA ILE A 305 22.77 -2.70 0.28
C ILE A 305 24.31 -2.69 0.21
N PRO A 306 24.98 -3.83 0.51
CA PRO A 306 26.43 -3.95 0.35
C PRO A 306 26.88 -3.68 -1.08
N ALA A 307 27.99 -2.97 -1.21
CA ALA A 307 28.66 -2.74 -2.49
C ALA A 307 30.18 -2.69 -2.28
N GLY A 308 30.92 -3.02 -3.34
CA GLY A 308 32.38 -3.01 -3.36
C GLY A 308 32.96 -1.61 -3.52
N CYS A 309 34.29 -1.50 -3.44
CA CYS A 309 35.03 -0.26 -3.71
C CYS A 309 34.96 0.19 -5.18
N ASP A 310 34.44 -0.67 -6.05
CA ASP A 310 34.12 -0.40 -7.45
C ASP A 310 32.70 0.16 -7.66
N HIS A 311 31.98 0.44 -6.57
CA HIS A 311 30.59 0.90 -6.53
C HIS A 311 29.59 -0.08 -7.18
N ILE A 312 29.94 -1.36 -7.24
CA ILE A 312 29.05 -2.42 -7.76
C ILE A 312 28.30 -3.08 -6.59
N LEU A 313 26.97 -3.12 -6.68
CA LEU A 313 26.11 -3.79 -5.71
C LEU A 313 26.46 -5.28 -5.61
N GLY A 314 26.72 -5.75 -4.39
CA GLY A 314 27.00 -7.16 -4.11
C GLY A 314 28.38 -7.67 -4.57
N SER A 315 29.30 -6.77 -4.93
CA SER A 315 30.70 -7.13 -5.23
C SER A 315 31.52 -7.50 -4.00
#